data_AF-A0A202E1F7-F1
#
_entry.id   AF-A0A202E1F7-F1
#
_cell.length_a   1.000
_cell.length_b   1.000
_cell.length_c   1.000
_cell.angle_alpha   90.00
_cell.angle_beta   90.00
_cell.angle_gamma   90.00
#
_symmetry.space_group_name_H-M   'P 1'
#
loop_
_entity.id
_entity.type
_entity.pdbx_description
1 polymer ?
#
loop_
_entity_poly.entity_id
_entity_poly.type
_entity_poly.pdbx_seq_one_letter_code
_entity_poly.pdbx_strand_id
1 'polypeptide(L)'
;MDHFKSKTIKLLQDGTWTDNGVEITHKRTLDLFNQSVYQKGNQFFLKGEKLPVLIDVEDTAFLVKALNKNKNGYELVLSDKSKEPLDLTTLDIGPENQLYCWVKNNSAKAKFERKVYMQFLKDLSLFEGYYGLKIDGLFYPIQSEDDAKNAAESYKKSIKTKSVKPSKSVKKQTVKKSASKKKTAKKKSSSKKKPAKKKKSTAKKSKKPTSKKKSKKTKVSPKKTKSKKKKRS
;
A
#
# COMPACT_ATOMS: atom_id res chain seq x y z
N MET A 1 -23.87 7.10 -27.53
CA MET A 1 -22.89 7.75 -26.63
C MET A 1 -22.63 6.74 -25.52
N ASP A 2 -21.79 5.73 -25.72
CA ASP A 2 -21.72 4.61 -24.76
C ASP A 2 -20.36 3.93 -24.78
N HIS A 3 -19.38 4.43 -24.01
CA HIS A 3 -18.04 3.81 -23.91
C HIS A 3 -17.53 3.63 -22.47
N PHE A 4 -18.39 3.65 -21.44
CA PHE A 4 -18.02 3.17 -20.09
C PHE A 4 -18.27 1.66 -19.97
N LYS A 5 -17.73 0.86 -20.89
CA LYS A 5 -17.88 -0.60 -20.88
C LYS A 5 -16.88 -1.20 -19.89
N SER A 6 -17.43 -1.72 -18.78
CA SER A 6 -16.86 -2.61 -17.76
C SER A 6 -15.62 -2.16 -16.98
N LYS A 7 -15.76 -2.09 -15.65
CA LYS A 7 -14.66 -2.09 -14.65
C LYS A 7 -13.85 -3.38 -14.78
N THR A 8 -12.96 -3.39 -15.75
CA THR A 8 -12.02 -4.47 -16.03
C THR A 8 -10.92 -4.54 -14.97
N ILE A 9 -10.51 -3.38 -14.46
CA ILE A 9 -9.45 -3.27 -13.45
C ILE A 9 -10.08 -3.24 -12.06
N LYS A 10 -9.61 -4.13 -11.18
CA LYS A 10 -10.03 -4.20 -9.78
C LYS A 10 -8.84 -4.24 -8.84
N LEU A 11 -9.03 -3.66 -7.66
CA LEU A 11 -8.17 -3.77 -6.51
C LEU A 11 -8.91 -4.56 -5.42
N LEU A 12 -8.41 -5.76 -5.15
CA LEU A 12 -8.96 -6.66 -4.14
C LEU A 12 -8.60 -6.19 -2.73
N GLN A 13 -9.32 -6.71 -1.74
CA GLN A 13 -9.15 -6.33 -0.34
C GLN A 13 -7.75 -6.59 0.24
N ASP A 14 -6.98 -7.52 -0.33
CA ASP A 14 -5.61 -7.86 0.07
C ASP A 14 -4.55 -6.96 -0.59
N GLY A 15 -4.97 -6.08 -1.50
CA GLY A 15 -4.10 -5.21 -2.29
C GLY A 15 -3.68 -5.79 -3.62
N THR A 16 -4.25 -6.93 -4.02
CA THR A 16 -3.97 -7.57 -5.31
C THR A 16 -4.71 -6.84 -6.42
N TRP A 17 -3.98 -6.47 -7.47
CA TRP A 17 -4.56 -5.87 -8.66
C TRP A 17 -4.94 -6.94 -9.68
N THR A 18 -6.11 -6.81 -10.28
CA THR A 18 -6.57 -7.67 -11.37
C THR A 18 -7.01 -6.85 -12.57
N ASP A 19 -6.81 -7.40 -13.75
CA ASP A 19 -7.29 -6.89 -15.03
C ASP A 19 -8.06 -8.02 -15.72
N ASN A 20 -9.36 -7.84 -15.92
CA ASN A 20 -10.28 -8.84 -16.45
C ASN A 20 -10.24 -10.16 -15.65
N GLY A 21 -10.07 -10.05 -14.33
CA GLY A 21 -9.96 -11.20 -13.42
C GLY A 21 -8.59 -11.90 -13.43
N VAL A 22 -7.63 -11.42 -14.24
CA VAL A 22 -6.25 -11.92 -14.24
C VAL A 22 -5.40 -11.07 -13.31
N GLU A 23 -4.67 -11.71 -12.39
CA GLU A 23 -3.77 -11.03 -11.47
C GLU A 23 -2.62 -10.33 -12.20
N ILE A 24 -2.38 -9.08 -11.84
CA ILE A 24 -1.22 -8.30 -12.30
C ILE A 24 -0.06 -8.55 -11.33
N THR A 25 0.95 -9.28 -11.77
CA THR A 25 2.12 -9.61 -10.93
C THR A 25 3.35 -8.76 -11.24
N HIS A 26 3.35 -8.06 -12.38
CA HIS A 26 4.51 -7.28 -12.82
C HIS A 26 4.71 -6.05 -11.94
N LYS A 27 5.81 -6.05 -11.17
CA LYS A 27 6.11 -5.03 -10.14
C LYS A 27 6.00 -3.58 -10.63
N ARG A 28 6.52 -3.28 -11.82
CA ARG A 28 6.48 -1.91 -12.35
C ARG A 28 5.04 -1.45 -12.62
N THR A 29 4.18 -2.35 -13.05
CA THR A 29 2.77 -2.08 -13.31
C THR A 29 2.02 -1.87 -12.00
N LEU A 30 2.26 -2.73 -11.01
CA LEU A 30 1.73 -2.58 -9.66
C LEU A 30 2.14 -1.25 -9.02
N ASP A 31 3.42 -0.89 -9.11
CA ASP A 31 3.94 0.37 -8.61
C ASP A 31 3.25 1.57 -9.27
N LEU A 32 3.10 1.54 -10.60
CA LEU A 32 2.41 2.58 -11.36
C LEU A 32 0.95 2.69 -10.92
N PHE A 33 0.25 1.57 -10.79
CA PHE A 33 -1.17 1.55 -10.41
C PHE A 33 -1.36 2.14 -9.02
N ASN A 34 -0.64 1.62 -8.01
CA ASN A 34 -0.72 2.14 -6.65
C ASN A 34 -0.44 3.65 -6.58
N GLN A 35 0.55 4.15 -7.32
CA GLN A 35 0.90 5.58 -7.38
C GLN A 35 -0.10 6.45 -8.12
N SER A 36 -0.91 5.84 -8.98
CA SER A 36 -1.85 6.55 -9.85
C SER A 36 -3.27 6.57 -9.29
N VAL A 37 -3.56 5.80 -8.22
CA VAL A 37 -4.90 5.80 -7.61
C VAL A 37 -5.18 7.12 -6.91
N TYR A 38 -6.40 7.62 -7.11
CA TYR A 38 -6.96 8.69 -6.31
C TYR A 38 -8.47 8.50 -6.15
N GLN A 39 -9.03 9.14 -5.13
CA GLN A 39 -10.44 9.12 -4.82
C GLN A 39 -11.10 10.41 -5.28
N LYS A 40 -12.31 10.32 -5.86
CA LYS A 40 -13.17 11.46 -6.17
C LYS A 40 -14.60 11.10 -5.76
N GLY A 41 -15.11 11.74 -4.70
CA GLY A 41 -16.36 11.32 -4.06
C GLY A 41 -16.22 9.89 -3.52
N ASN A 42 -17.15 9.01 -3.88
CA ASN A 42 -17.15 7.60 -3.46
C ASN A 42 -16.53 6.66 -4.50
N GLN A 43 -15.90 7.20 -5.53
CA GLN A 43 -15.32 6.42 -6.63
C GLN A 43 -13.79 6.57 -6.65
N PHE A 44 -13.13 5.49 -7.07
CA PHE A 44 -11.68 5.44 -7.23
C PHE A 44 -11.31 5.41 -8.70
N PHE A 45 -10.21 6.10 -9.03
CA PHE A 45 -9.73 6.25 -10.39
C PHE A 45 -8.22 6.05 -10.44
N LEU A 46 -7.73 5.51 -11.55
CA LEU A 46 -6.34 5.62 -11.96
C LEU A 46 -6.14 6.86 -12.81
N LYS A 47 -5.07 7.61 -12.56
CA LYS A 47 -4.59 8.66 -13.48
C LYS A 47 -4.17 8.00 -14.79
N GLY A 48 -4.90 8.29 -15.86
CA GLY A 48 -4.52 7.92 -17.23
C GLY A 48 -3.90 9.10 -17.98
N GLU A 49 -3.23 8.82 -19.10
CA GLU A 49 -2.58 9.87 -19.92
C GLU A 49 -3.59 10.83 -20.55
N LYS A 50 -4.75 10.33 -20.98
CA LYS A 50 -5.81 11.13 -21.63
C LYS A 50 -7.01 11.34 -20.73
N LEU A 51 -7.49 10.27 -20.10
CA LEU A 51 -8.68 10.26 -19.27
C LEU A 51 -8.46 9.41 -18.01
N PRO A 52 -9.07 9.78 -16.88
CA PRO A 52 -9.12 8.91 -15.71
C PRO A 52 -9.78 7.56 -16.02
N VAL A 53 -9.23 6.49 -15.47
CA VAL A 53 -9.80 5.14 -15.59
C VAL A 53 -10.50 4.78 -14.28
N LEU A 54 -11.80 4.52 -14.34
CA LEU A 54 -12.57 4.07 -13.17
C LEU A 54 -12.13 2.65 -12.77
N ILE A 55 -11.91 2.42 -11.48
CA ILE A 55 -11.53 1.10 -10.95
C ILE A 55 -12.54 0.60 -9.92
N ASP A 56 -12.62 -0.72 -9.78
CA ASP A 56 -13.33 -1.35 -8.66
C ASP A 56 -12.39 -1.52 -7.47
N VAL A 57 -12.80 -1.11 -6.27
CA VAL A 57 -12.01 -1.29 -5.05
C VAL A 57 -12.91 -2.03 -4.06
N GLU A 58 -12.48 -3.20 -3.62
CA GLU A 58 -13.30 -4.03 -2.73
C GLU A 58 -13.42 -3.45 -1.31
N ASP A 59 -12.35 -2.84 -0.81
CA ASP A 59 -12.28 -2.33 0.56
C ASP A 59 -11.63 -0.93 0.60
N THR A 60 -10.30 -0.87 0.50
CA THR A 60 -9.56 0.40 0.51
C THR A 60 -8.52 0.43 -0.60
N ALA A 61 -8.31 1.63 -1.15
CA ALA A 61 -7.29 1.86 -2.18
C ALA A 61 -5.87 1.89 -1.62
N PHE A 62 -5.74 2.22 -0.33
CA PHE A 62 -4.46 2.42 0.34
C PHE A 62 -4.26 1.37 1.41
N LEU A 63 -3.09 0.71 1.35
CA LEU A 63 -2.68 -0.23 2.39
C LEU A 63 -1.46 0.29 3.12
N VAL A 64 -1.46 0.21 4.45
CA VAL A 64 -0.27 0.46 5.26
C VAL A 64 0.63 -0.76 5.17
N LYS A 65 1.77 -0.59 4.49
CA LYS A 65 2.76 -1.64 4.21
C LYS A 65 3.86 -1.72 5.28
N ALA A 66 4.15 -0.61 5.95
CA ALA A 66 5.08 -0.56 7.07
C ALA A 66 4.75 0.59 8.03
N LEU A 67 5.24 0.45 9.25
CA LEU A 67 5.08 1.41 10.34
C LEU A 67 6.47 1.63 10.96
N ASN A 68 7.00 2.84 10.81
CA ASN A 68 8.31 3.22 11.34
C ASN A 68 8.10 4.05 12.60
N LYS A 69 8.53 3.52 13.75
CA LYS A 69 8.52 4.27 15.01
C LYS A 69 9.64 5.31 15.01
N ASN A 70 9.31 6.55 15.31
CA ASN A 70 10.26 7.63 15.51
C ASN A 70 10.03 8.27 16.90
N LYS A 71 10.81 9.29 17.25
CA LYS A 71 10.71 9.95 18.57
C LYS A 71 9.36 10.64 18.80
N ASN A 72 8.63 10.96 17.72
CA ASN A 72 7.42 11.77 17.75
C ASN A 72 6.17 10.94 17.42
N GLY A 73 6.27 9.60 17.39
CA GLY A 73 5.19 8.69 17.04
C GLY A 73 5.54 7.75 15.90
N TYR A 74 4.62 7.58 14.94
CA TYR A 74 4.74 6.63 13.85
C TYR A 74 4.67 7.30 12.49
N GLU A 75 5.54 6.88 11.57
CA GLU A 75 5.46 7.20 10.14
C GLU A 75 4.91 5.97 9.40
N LEU A 76 3.84 6.19 8.63
CA LEU A 76 3.25 5.19 7.75
C LEU A 76 4.04 5.11 6.44
N VAL A 77 4.16 3.90 5.89
CA VAL A 77 4.53 3.68 4.49
C VAL A 77 3.35 3.01 3.80
N LEU A 78 2.78 3.68 2.80
CA LEU A 78 1.58 3.22 2.09
C LEU A 78 1.91 2.39 0.84
N SER A 79 0.90 1.75 0.26
CA SER A 79 1.00 0.95 -0.97
C SER A 79 1.52 1.73 -2.17
N ASP A 80 1.26 3.04 -2.22
CA ASP A 80 1.75 3.96 -3.25
C ASP A 80 3.18 4.47 -2.98
N LYS A 81 3.84 3.96 -1.94
CA LYS A 81 5.18 4.35 -1.43
C LYS A 81 5.24 5.74 -0.83
N SER A 82 4.11 6.44 -0.70
CA SER A 82 4.08 7.68 0.07
C SER A 82 4.30 7.40 1.55
N LYS A 83 4.79 8.44 2.24
CA LYS A 83 5.05 8.44 3.66
C LYS A 83 4.34 9.61 4.30
N GLU A 84 3.70 9.36 5.42
CA GLU A 84 3.02 10.38 6.20
C GLU A 84 2.97 9.98 7.68
N PRO A 85 2.90 10.95 8.60
CA PRO A 85 2.72 10.66 10.01
C PRO A 85 1.36 9.98 10.25
N LEU A 86 1.34 8.98 11.15
CA LEU A 86 0.09 8.37 11.60
C LEU A 86 -0.63 9.33 12.55
N ASP A 87 -1.86 9.71 12.21
CA ASP A 87 -2.77 10.33 13.15
C ASP A 87 -3.48 9.26 13.98
N LEU A 88 -3.09 9.14 15.26
CA LEU A 88 -3.65 8.16 16.19
C LEU A 88 -5.13 8.36 16.45
N THR A 89 -5.65 9.58 16.31
CA THR A 89 -7.07 9.88 16.55
C THR A 89 -7.97 9.34 15.45
N THR A 90 -7.37 8.92 14.32
CA THR A 90 -8.09 8.38 13.16
C THR A 90 -8.12 6.85 13.13
N LEU A 91 -7.49 6.19 14.11
CA LEU A 91 -7.45 4.74 14.20
C LEU A 91 -8.83 4.17 14.49
N ASP A 92 -9.19 3.15 13.73
CA ASP A 92 -10.52 2.54 13.78
C ASP A 92 -10.41 1.04 13.54
N ILE A 93 -11.14 0.25 14.34
CA ILE A 93 -11.24 -1.20 14.17
C ILE A 93 -12.50 -1.48 13.35
N GLY A 94 -12.28 -1.85 12.10
CA GLY A 94 -13.35 -2.24 11.18
C GLY A 94 -13.75 -3.71 11.32
N PRO A 95 -14.51 -4.23 10.33
CA PRO A 95 -14.97 -5.60 10.34
C PRO A 95 -13.81 -6.60 10.38
N GLU A 96 -14.06 -7.77 10.96
CA GLU A 96 -13.07 -8.84 11.15
C GLU A 96 -11.81 -8.42 11.93
N ASN A 97 -11.94 -7.40 12.79
CA ASN A 97 -10.84 -6.88 13.61
C ASN A 97 -9.67 -6.33 12.76
N GLN A 98 -10.00 -5.75 11.59
CA GLN A 98 -9.04 -5.10 10.70
C GLN A 98 -8.83 -3.66 11.16
N LEU A 99 -7.56 -3.24 11.29
CA LEU A 99 -7.21 -1.88 11.69
C LEU A 99 -7.18 -0.97 10.47
N TYR A 100 -7.76 0.22 10.61
CA TYR A 100 -7.78 1.27 9.61
C TYR A 100 -7.31 2.60 10.20
N CYS A 101 -6.88 3.50 9.32
CA CYS A 101 -6.64 4.91 9.65
C CYS A 101 -7.05 5.80 8.48
N TRP A 102 -7.14 7.10 8.73
CA TRP A 102 -7.30 8.09 7.67
C TRP A 102 -5.93 8.54 7.15
N VAL A 103 -5.83 8.66 5.83
CA VAL A 103 -4.61 9.02 5.10
C VAL A 103 -4.89 10.13 4.10
N LYS A 104 -3.83 10.67 3.49
CA LYS A 104 -3.94 11.72 2.45
C LYS A 104 -4.70 12.96 2.93
N ASN A 105 -4.36 13.44 4.12
CA ASN A 105 -5.05 14.56 4.79
C ASN A 105 -6.54 14.28 5.03
N ASN A 106 -6.85 13.10 5.58
CA ASN A 106 -8.21 12.64 5.85
C ASN A 106 -9.13 12.54 4.62
N SER A 107 -8.56 12.40 3.42
CA SER A 107 -9.34 12.25 2.19
C SER A 107 -9.61 10.80 1.81
N ALA A 108 -8.88 9.84 2.37
CA ALA A 108 -9.02 8.43 2.06
C ALA A 108 -8.76 7.55 3.29
N LYS A 109 -9.43 6.40 3.37
CA LYS A 109 -9.19 5.38 4.41
C LYS A 109 -8.11 4.41 3.94
N ALA A 110 -7.19 4.05 4.83
CA ALA A 110 -6.17 3.03 4.59
C ALA A 110 -6.32 1.87 5.57
N LYS A 111 -6.18 0.65 5.06
CA LYS A 111 -6.15 -0.57 5.87
C LYS A 111 -4.73 -0.97 6.24
N PHE A 112 -4.54 -1.44 7.45
CA PHE A 112 -3.28 -2.04 7.87
C PHE A 112 -3.12 -3.44 7.31
N GLU A 113 -1.98 -3.71 6.67
CA GLU A 113 -1.64 -5.09 6.37
C GLU A 113 -1.50 -5.90 7.66
N ARG A 114 -1.90 -7.17 7.61
CA ARG A 114 -1.89 -8.05 8.80
C ARG A 114 -0.53 -8.07 9.49
N LYS A 115 0.58 -8.08 8.76
CA LYS A 115 1.93 -8.05 9.33
C LYS A 115 2.21 -6.75 10.12
N VAL A 116 1.74 -5.61 9.61
CA VAL A 116 1.93 -4.30 10.23
C VAL A 116 1.01 -4.16 11.44
N TYR A 117 -0.23 -4.62 11.31
CA TYR A 117 -1.15 -4.69 12.44
C TYR A 117 -0.57 -5.53 13.59
N MET A 118 -0.03 -6.73 13.31
CA MET A 118 0.60 -7.56 14.34
C MET A 118 1.83 -6.91 14.98
N GLN A 119 2.59 -6.10 14.23
CA GLN A 119 3.68 -5.31 14.78
C GLN A 119 3.14 -4.22 15.72
N PHE A 120 2.11 -3.51 15.28
CA PHE A 120 1.46 -2.44 16.03
C PHE A 120 0.83 -2.93 17.34
N LEU A 121 0.20 -4.12 17.33
CA LEU A 121 -0.40 -4.72 18.54
C LEU A 121 0.59 -4.89 19.70
N LYS A 122 1.89 -5.06 19.41
CA LYS A 122 2.93 -5.23 20.44
C LYS A 122 3.20 -3.97 21.25
N ASP A 123 2.86 -2.81 20.70
CA ASP A 123 3.04 -1.52 21.36
C ASP A 123 1.78 -1.10 22.15
N LEU A 124 0.66 -1.85 22.05
CA LEU A 124 -0.57 -1.53 22.76
C LEU A 124 -0.45 -1.77 24.26
N SER A 125 -1.15 -0.92 25.02
CA SER A 125 -1.29 -1.00 26.47
C SER A 125 -2.77 -0.95 26.84
N LEU A 126 -3.13 -1.66 27.92
CA LEU A 126 -4.45 -1.59 28.53
C LEU A 126 -4.45 -0.49 29.59
N PHE A 127 -5.36 0.47 29.47
CA PHE A 127 -5.55 1.52 30.45
C PHE A 127 -7.05 1.81 30.59
N GLU A 128 -7.57 1.76 31.82
CA GLU A 128 -8.98 2.02 32.15
C GLU A 128 -9.99 1.23 31.29
N GLY A 129 -9.68 -0.04 30.98
CA GLY A 129 -10.56 -0.90 30.18
C GLY A 129 -10.51 -0.62 28.68
N TYR A 130 -9.53 0.14 28.20
CA TYR A 130 -9.30 0.38 26.77
C TYR A 130 -7.90 -0.10 26.35
N TYR A 131 -7.82 -0.75 25.19
CA TYR A 131 -6.57 -0.96 24.47
C TYR A 131 -6.23 0.29 23.67
N GLY A 132 -5.01 0.79 23.83
CA GLY A 132 -4.56 2.01 23.19
C GLY A 132 -3.05 2.19 23.21
N LEU A 133 -2.59 3.25 22.58
CA LEU A 133 -1.17 3.63 22.56
C LEU A 133 -0.89 4.76 23.52
N LYS A 134 0.25 4.67 24.22
CA LYS A 134 0.78 5.77 25.01
C LYS A 134 1.93 6.46 24.27
N ILE A 135 1.74 7.70 23.86
CA ILE A 135 2.77 8.53 23.21
C ILE A 135 2.90 9.83 23.99
N ASP A 136 4.12 10.18 24.37
CA ASP A 136 4.43 11.41 25.12
C ASP A 136 3.57 11.60 26.39
N GLY A 137 3.22 10.50 27.05
CA GLY A 137 2.38 10.49 28.25
C GLY A 137 0.86 10.54 27.98
N LEU A 138 0.44 10.84 26.75
CA LEU A 138 -0.96 10.83 26.33
C LEU A 138 -1.39 9.42 25.91
N PHE A 139 -2.58 9.00 26.34
CA PHE A 139 -3.18 7.72 25.97
C PHE A 139 -4.21 7.91 24.86
N TYR A 140 -4.06 7.14 23.79
CA TYR A 140 -4.93 7.14 22.62
C TYR A 140 -5.70 5.82 22.59
N PRO A 141 -6.97 5.79 23.08
CA PRO A 141 -7.78 4.58 23.07
C PRO A 141 -8.15 4.20 21.63
N ILE A 142 -8.17 2.90 21.36
CA ILE A 142 -8.50 2.34 20.04
C ILE A 142 -9.71 1.41 20.13
N GLN A 143 -9.76 0.55 21.14
CA GLN A 143 -10.86 -0.39 21.34
C GLN A 143 -11.08 -0.64 22.83
N SER A 144 -12.33 -0.84 23.24
CA SER A 144 -12.61 -1.29 24.61
C SER A 144 -12.16 -2.74 24.83
N GLU A 145 -11.87 -3.10 26.07
CA GLU A 145 -11.47 -4.46 26.43
C GLU A 145 -12.59 -5.48 26.14
N ASP A 146 -13.83 -5.10 26.41
CA ASP A 146 -15.00 -5.95 26.18
C ASP A 146 -15.24 -6.19 24.68
N ASP A 147 -15.12 -5.15 23.85
CA ASP A 147 -15.23 -5.29 22.39
C ASP A 147 -14.14 -6.21 21.83
N ALA A 148 -12.92 -6.11 22.36
CA ALA A 148 -11.81 -6.97 21.95
C ALA A 148 -12.07 -8.44 22.34
N LYS A 149 -12.62 -8.70 23.53
CA LYS A 149 -13.02 -10.05 23.98
C LYS A 149 -14.13 -10.61 23.10
N ASN A 150 -15.17 -9.83 22.84
CA ASN A 150 -16.29 -10.21 21.98
C ASN A 150 -15.83 -10.54 20.55
N ALA A 151 -14.93 -9.72 19.98
CA ALA A 151 -14.34 -9.97 18.67
C ALA A 151 -13.53 -11.27 18.64
N ALA A 152 -12.74 -11.54 19.69
CA ALA A 152 -11.96 -12.77 19.81
C ALA A 152 -12.85 -14.03 19.91
N GLU A 153 -13.97 -13.96 20.62
CA GLU A 153 -14.94 -15.06 20.72
C GLU A 153 -15.64 -15.33 19.39
N SER A 154 -16.07 -14.28 18.70
CA SER A 154 -16.67 -14.38 17.36
C SER A 154 -15.70 -15.05 16.37
N TYR A 155 -14.42 -14.65 16.40
CA TYR A 155 -13.38 -15.26 15.56
C TYR A 155 -13.18 -16.74 15.89
N LYS A 156 -13.08 -17.11 17.18
CA LYS A 156 -12.97 -18.52 17.61
C LYS A 156 -14.16 -19.36 17.14
N LYS A 157 -15.39 -18.81 17.21
CA LYS A 157 -16.59 -19.48 16.71
C LYS A 157 -16.55 -19.70 15.20
N SER A 158 -16.08 -18.72 14.43
CA SER A 158 -15.94 -18.81 12.97
C SER A 158 -14.94 -19.88 12.51
N ILE A 159 -13.85 -20.09 13.25
CA ILE A 159 -12.87 -21.15 12.97
C ILE A 159 -13.47 -22.52 13.27
N LYS A 160 -14.16 -22.66 14.42
CA LYS A 160 -14.82 -23.91 14.80
C LYS A 160 -15.86 -24.34 13.76
N THR A 161 -16.66 -23.42 13.22
CA THR A 161 -17.65 -23.74 12.17
C THR A 161 -17.03 -24.04 10.81
N LYS A 162 -15.92 -23.39 10.43
CA LYS A 162 -15.18 -23.71 9.19
C LYS A 162 -14.47 -25.08 9.23
N SER A 163 -14.17 -25.61 10.42
CA SER A 163 -13.45 -26.88 10.60
C SER A 163 -14.30 -28.15 10.50
N VAL A 164 -15.63 -28.05 10.25
CA VAL A 164 -16.56 -29.20 10.26
C VAL A 164 -16.92 -29.75 8.86
N LYS A 165 -16.34 -29.25 7.75
CA LYS A 165 -16.53 -29.86 6.42
C LYS A 165 -15.29 -30.63 5.95
N PRO A 166 -15.22 -31.97 6.10
CA PRO A 166 -14.31 -32.77 5.30
C PRO A 166 -14.89 -32.87 3.88
N SER A 167 -14.34 -32.11 2.92
CA SER A 167 -14.59 -32.35 1.51
C SER A 167 -13.89 -33.66 1.12
N LYS A 168 -14.67 -34.75 1.08
CA LYS A 168 -14.27 -36.00 0.43
C LYS A 168 -14.10 -35.77 -1.08
N SER A 169 -13.20 -36.59 -1.64
CA SER A 169 -13.01 -36.94 -3.06
C SER A 169 -12.36 -35.93 -4.03
N VAL A 170 -11.05 -36.08 -4.25
CA VAL A 170 -10.48 -36.06 -5.61
C VAL A 170 -9.67 -37.34 -5.82
N LYS A 171 -10.13 -38.16 -6.76
CA LYS A 171 -9.45 -39.39 -7.23
C LYS A 171 -8.09 -39.02 -7.82
N LYS A 172 -7.02 -39.65 -7.36
CA LYS A 172 -5.72 -39.70 -8.06
C LYS A 172 -5.91 -40.46 -9.37
N GLN A 173 -5.85 -39.77 -10.50
CA GLN A 173 -5.51 -40.40 -11.78
C GLN A 173 -3.99 -40.41 -11.93
N THR A 174 -3.43 -41.62 -11.81
CA THR A 174 -2.06 -41.97 -12.16
C THR A 174 -1.88 -41.89 -13.67
N VAL A 175 -1.09 -40.93 -14.15
CA VAL A 175 -0.57 -40.94 -15.53
C VAL A 175 0.75 -41.72 -15.56
N LYS A 176 0.74 -42.80 -16.35
CA LYS A 176 1.90 -43.64 -16.67
C LYS A 176 2.97 -42.81 -17.37
N LYS A 177 4.19 -42.75 -16.82
CA LYS A 177 5.39 -42.27 -17.53
C LYS A 177 5.89 -43.39 -18.45
N SER A 178 5.68 -43.22 -19.76
CA SER A 178 6.40 -43.97 -20.79
C SER A 178 7.80 -43.36 -20.99
N ALA A 179 8.80 -44.22 -20.96
CA ALA A 179 10.19 -43.91 -21.19
C ALA A 179 10.47 -43.69 -22.68
N SER A 180 11.17 -42.61 -23.04
CA SER A 180 11.88 -42.52 -24.32
C SER A 180 13.33 -42.08 -24.10
N LYS A 181 14.22 -43.00 -24.48
CA LYS A 181 15.68 -42.86 -24.56
C LYS A 181 16.06 -41.64 -25.41
N LYS A 182 16.98 -40.80 -24.92
CA LYS A 182 17.82 -39.94 -25.79
C LYS A 182 19.27 -40.37 -25.64
N LYS A 183 19.78 -41.00 -26.69
CA LYS A 183 21.18 -41.44 -26.84
C LYS A 183 22.12 -40.24 -26.97
N THR A 184 23.27 -40.41 -26.35
CA THR A 184 24.52 -39.68 -26.46
C THR A 184 25.14 -39.75 -27.86
N ALA A 185 25.78 -38.67 -28.30
CA ALA A 185 26.88 -38.73 -29.26
C ALA A 185 27.87 -37.57 -29.01
N LYS A 186 29.15 -37.94 -28.86
CA LYS A 186 30.31 -37.10 -28.54
C LYS A 186 31.37 -37.36 -29.61
N LYS A 187 31.90 -36.33 -30.27
CA LYS A 187 33.23 -36.25 -30.94
C LYS A 187 33.39 -34.82 -31.49
N LYS A 188 34.22 -33.94 -30.93
CA LYS A 188 35.70 -33.75 -30.93
C LYS A 188 36.27 -33.01 -32.16
N SER A 189 37.05 -31.97 -31.84
CA SER A 189 38.13 -31.28 -32.60
C SER A 189 37.68 -30.32 -33.72
N SER A 190 38.29 -29.16 -34.00
CA SER A 190 39.67 -28.68 -33.78
C SER A 190 39.81 -27.15 -33.90
N SER A 191 40.82 -26.61 -33.18
CA SER A 191 41.74 -25.49 -33.45
C SER A 191 41.36 -24.21 -34.23
N LYS A 192 41.81 -23.06 -33.66
CA LYS A 192 42.77 -22.05 -34.20
C LYS A 192 42.32 -20.57 -34.20
N LYS A 193 43.16 -19.78 -33.52
CA LYS A 193 43.67 -18.41 -33.79
C LYS A 193 42.85 -17.15 -33.42
N LYS A 194 43.42 -16.42 -32.44
CA LYS A 194 43.44 -14.94 -32.31
C LYS A 194 44.00 -14.27 -33.59
N PRO A 195 43.75 -12.95 -33.79
CA PRO A 195 44.74 -11.94 -33.37
C PRO A 195 44.14 -10.68 -32.71
N ALA A 196 45.03 -9.79 -32.28
CA ALA A 196 44.79 -8.59 -31.48
C ALA A 196 45.13 -7.28 -32.23
N LYS A 197 44.76 -6.13 -31.61
CA LYS A 197 45.14 -4.70 -31.87
C LYS A 197 44.37 -4.02 -33.03
N LYS A 198 43.99 -2.72 -33.02
CA LYS A 198 44.66 -1.51 -32.51
C LYS A 198 43.71 -0.26 -32.53
N LYS A 199 43.85 0.62 -31.52
CA LYS A 199 43.69 2.11 -31.40
C LYS A 199 42.89 2.97 -32.42
N LYS A 200 42.11 3.94 -31.90
CA LYS A 200 42.19 5.44 -32.06
C LYS A 200 40.89 6.09 -31.53
N SER A 201 40.88 6.87 -30.45
CA SER A 201 41.11 8.34 -30.34
C SER A 201 40.19 9.23 -31.19
N THR A 202 39.31 10.01 -30.55
CA THR A 202 39.04 11.42 -30.91
C THR A 202 38.36 12.16 -29.75
N ALA A 203 38.80 13.40 -29.58
CA ALA A 203 38.37 14.37 -28.58
C ALA A 203 37.25 15.29 -29.10
N LYS A 204 36.51 15.93 -28.18
CA LYS A 204 36.02 17.34 -28.26
C LYS A 204 35.33 17.69 -26.92
N LYS A 205 35.85 18.67 -26.16
CA LYS A 205 35.37 20.08 -26.07
C LYS A 205 33.86 20.15 -25.76
N SER A 206 33.34 20.91 -24.79
CA SER A 206 33.86 22.04 -24.01
C SER A 206 32.71 22.69 -23.21
N LYS A 207 33.07 23.53 -22.22
CA LYS A 207 32.33 24.70 -21.66
C LYS A 207 31.43 24.49 -20.42
N LYS A 208 31.98 24.94 -19.28
CA LYS A 208 31.34 25.74 -18.21
C LYS A 208 30.70 27.02 -18.82
N PRO A 209 29.75 27.74 -18.18
CA PRO A 209 30.02 28.45 -16.91
C PRO A 209 28.79 28.55 -15.95
N THR A 210 28.98 28.75 -14.64
CA THR A 210 28.53 29.94 -13.81
C THR A 210 27.00 30.13 -13.70
N SER A 211 26.35 30.55 -12.61
CA SER A 211 26.71 31.01 -11.26
C SER A 211 25.40 31.25 -10.48
N LYS A 212 25.41 30.90 -9.19
CA LYS A 212 24.89 31.66 -8.03
C LYS A 212 23.68 32.63 -8.20
N LYS A 213 22.63 32.32 -7.41
CA LYS A 213 22.13 33.10 -6.26
C LYS A 213 21.31 34.39 -6.57
N LYS A 214 20.03 34.40 -6.18
CA LYS A 214 19.48 35.41 -5.23
C LYS A 214 18.04 35.13 -4.80
N SER A 215 17.89 35.11 -3.48
CA SER A 215 16.71 35.30 -2.66
C SER A 215 15.96 36.61 -2.95
N LYS A 216 14.62 36.60 -2.84
CA LYS A 216 13.85 37.76 -2.36
C LYS A 216 12.80 37.33 -1.35
N LYS A 217 12.98 37.79 -0.12
CA LYS A 217 11.98 37.96 0.93
C LYS A 217 11.08 39.14 0.54
N THR A 218 9.79 39.03 0.85
CA THR A 218 8.94 40.19 1.13
C THR A 218 8.05 39.86 2.33
N LYS A 219 8.28 40.59 3.43
CA LYS A 219 7.40 40.79 4.60
C LYS A 219 6.75 42.16 4.42
N VAL A 220 5.44 42.31 4.69
CA VAL A 220 4.71 43.43 5.35
C VAL A 220 3.25 42.90 5.47
N SER A 221 2.74 42.44 6.62
CA SER A 221 2.26 43.15 7.84
C SER A 221 0.75 43.56 7.79
N PRO A 222 0.09 43.74 8.94
CA PRO A 222 -1.27 43.22 9.22
C PRO A 222 -2.39 44.29 9.24
N LYS A 223 -3.66 43.86 9.29
CA LYS A 223 -4.80 44.71 9.66
C LYS A 223 -5.53 44.18 10.90
N LYS A 224 -5.51 45.01 11.95
CA LYS A 224 -6.24 44.89 13.22
C LYS A 224 -7.69 45.41 13.07
N THR A 225 -8.58 44.75 13.82
CA THR A 225 -9.73 45.25 14.61
C THR A 225 -10.90 46.00 13.94
N LYS A 226 -12.11 45.47 14.17
CA LYS A 226 -13.19 46.25 14.82
C LYS A 226 -14.14 45.34 15.61
N SER A 227 -14.20 45.62 16.90
CA SER A 227 -15.21 45.25 17.88
C SER A 227 -16.62 45.68 17.48
N LYS A 228 -17.64 44.87 17.77
CA LYS A 228 -18.95 45.40 18.17
C LYS A 228 -19.62 44.53 19.22
N LYS A 229 -19.89 45.19 20.34
CA LYS A 229 -20.59 44.81 21.56
C LYS A 229 -22.05 45.22 21.40
N LYS A 230 -23.01 44.33 21.68
CA LYS A 230 -24.44 44.55 22.03
C LYS A 230 -24.89 43.17 22.54
N LYS A 231 -25.19 42.88 23.82
CA LYS A 231 -25.95 43.52 24.91
C LYS A 231 -27.46 43.64 24.62
N ARG A 232 -28.24 42.98 25.49
CA ARG A 232 -29.72 42.98 25.70
C ARG A 232 -30.46 42.08 24.69
N SER A 233 -31.40 41.22 25.10
CA SER A 233 -32.25 41.13 26.30
C SER A 233 -32.44 39.67 26.72
#